data_AF-A0A1C6GX93-F1
#
_entry.id   AF-A0A1C6GX93-F1
#
_cell.length_a   1.000
_cell.length_b   1.000
_cell.length_c   1.000
_cell.angle_alpha   90.00
_cell.angle_beta   90.00
_cell.angle_gamma   90.00
#
_symmetry.space_group_name_H-M   'P 1'
#
loop_
_entity.id
_entity.type
_entity.pdbx_description
1 polymer ?
#
loop_
_entity_poly.entity_id
_entity_poly.type
_entity_poly.pdbx_seq_one_letter_code
_entity_poly.pdbx_strand_id
1 'polypeptide(L)'
;MGKIKIIQRYIEDDAGYAFGDVFDVAAAGDEGVTIVTASGKAVSLRRGDYIEVATEPEPPKEDVPVRDICAGDIVCHFKREWVSADTSEYLYKVLAFAQHTESGERLVVYQALYAPFKICARPYAMFMSEVDHDKYPAASQKYRFEKVEAAHGDED
;
A
#
# COMPACT_ATOMS: atom_id res chain seq x y z
N MET A 1 -16.72 4.76 9.05
CA MET A 1 -18.09 4.28 8.73
C MET A 1 -17.96 3.36 7.53
N GLY A 2 -18.61 2.20 7.56
CA GLY A 2 -18.42 1.17 6.53
C GLY A 2 -19.13 1.51 5.21
N LYS A 3 -18.78 0.77 4.16
CA LYS A 3 -19.52 0.76 2.89
C LYS A 3 -20.43 -0.44 2.84
N ILE A 4 -21.52 -0.33 2.10
CA ILE A 4 -22.41 -1.45 1.81
C ILE A 4 -22.56 -1.61 0.31
N LYS A 5 -22.83 -2.84 -0.12
CA LYS A 5 -23.23 -3.15 -1.50
C LYS A 5 -24.64 -3.69 -1.51
N ILE A 6 -25.50 -3.11 -2.34
CA ILE A 6 -26.89 -3.55 -2.49
C ILE A 6 -26.93 -4.94 -3.13
N ILE A 7 -27.61 -5.88 -2.48
CA ILE A 7 -27.87 -7.23 -3.00
C ILE A 7 -29.37 -7.53 -3.18
N GLN A 8 -30.23 -6.56 -2.85
CA GLN A 8 -31.66 -6.65 -3.09
C GLN A 8 -31.95 -6.76 -4.60
N ARG A 9 -32.62 -7.85 -5.01
CA ARG A 9 -32.91 -8.11 -6.44
C ARG A 9 -34.17 -7.45 -6.97
N TYR A 10 -35.13 -7.17 -6.09
CA TYR A 10 -36.40 -6.54 -6.43
C TYR A 10 -36.42 -5.15 -5.83
N ILE A 11 -36.22 -4.14 -6.67
CA ILE A 11 -36.11 -2.73 -6.29
C ILE A 11 -37.19 -1.97 -7.07
N GLU A 12 -37.82 -1.00 -6.42
CA GLU A 12 -38.79 -0.10 -7.07
C GLU A 12 -38.07 0.86 -8.03
N ASP A 13 -38.69 1.20 -9.16
CA ASP A 13 -38.06 2.02 -10.21
C ASP A 13 -37.63 3.43 -9.73
N ASP A 14 -38.18 3.93 -8.61
CA ASP A 14 -37.90 5.24 -8.01
C ASP A 14 -37.07 5.17 -6.71
N ALA A 15 -36.54 3.99 -6.38
CA ALA A 15 -35.81 3.77 -5.13
C ALA A 15 -34.52 4.60 -5.05
N GLY A 16 -33.94 4.99 -6.19
CA GLY A 16 -32.73 5.81 -6.26
C GLY A 16 -31.42 5.05 -6.01
N TYR A 17 -31.48 3.72 -6.07
CA TYR A 17 -30.34 2.80 -6.02
C TYR A 17 -30.65 1.55 -6.86
N ALA A 18 -29.62 0.81 -7.26
CA ALA A 18 -29.73 -0.42 -8.05
C ALA A 18 -28.98 -1.59 -7.41
N PHE A 19 -29.28 -2.81 -7.87
CA PHE A 19 -28.55 -4.01 -7.46
C PHE A 19 -27.07 -3.86 -7.82
N GLY A 20 -26.20 -4.08 -6.84
CA GLY A 20 -24.76 -3.98 -6.99
C GLY A 20 -24.17 -2.60 -6.68
N ASP A 21 -25.00 -1.57 -6.49
CA ASP A 21 -24.52 -0.23 -6.11
C ASP A 21 -23.84 -0.27 -4.74
N VAL A 22 -22.85 0.61 -4.57
CA VAL A 22 -22.08 0.74 -3.33
C VAL A 22 -22.33 2.11 -2.73
N PHE A 23 -22.67 2.14 -1.44
CA PHE A 23 -22.96 3.36 -0.70
C PHE A 23 -22.18 3.41 0.61
N ASP A 24 -21.81 4.63 1.01
CA ASP A 24 -21.36 4.90 2.37
C ASP A 24 -22.57 4.86 3.33
N VAL A 25 -22.40 4.20 4.47
CA VAL A 25 -23.45 4.15 5.50
C VAL A 25 -23.54 5.51 6.18
N ALA A 26 -24.68 6.17 6.07
CA ALA A 26 -24.96 7.45 6.73
C ALA A 26 -25.34 7.25 8.21
N ALA A 27 -26.11 6.20 8.52
CA ALA A 27 -26.45 5.82 9.89
C ALA A 27 -26.67 4.30 9.98
N ALA A 28 -26.40 3.71 11.14
CA ALA A 28 -26.68 2.30 11.42
C ALA A 28 -27.62 2.19 12.63
N GLY A 29 -28.58 1.26 12.56
CA GLY A 29 -29.51 0.97 13.64
C GLY A 29 -29.78 -0.53 13.76
N ASP A 30 -30.68 -0.89 14.67
CA ASP A 30 -30.97 -2.30 14.97
C ASP A 30 -31.66 -3.05 13.82
N GLU A 31 -32.32 -2.34 12.91
CA GLU A 31 -33.01 -2.95 11.77
C GLU A 31 -32.22 -2.93 10.45
N GLY A 32 -31.10 -2.18 10.39
CA GLY A 32 -30.29 -2.06 9.18
C GLY A 32 -29.51 -0.75 9.11
N VAL A 33 -29.38 -0.20 7.90
CA VAL A 33 -28.57 0.99 7.61
C VAL A 33 -29.35 2.02 6.81
N THR A 34 -28.99 3.29 6.96
CA THR A 34 -29.46 4.38 6.11
C THR A 34 -28.35 4.78 5.14
N ILE A 35 -28.68 4.92 3.87
CA ILE A 35 -27.81 5.47 2.82
C ILE A 35 -28.39 6.79 2.31
N VAL A 36 -27.55 7.60 1.66
CA VAL A 36 -27.98 8.78 0.91
C VAL A 36 -27.72 8.53 -0.56
N THR A 37 -28.77 8.57 -1.38
CA THR A 37 -28.67 8.35 -2.82
C THR A 37 -28.04 9.55 -3.53
N ALA A 38 -27.69 9.41 -4.82
CA ALA A 38 -27.19 10.53 -5.62
C ALA A 38 -28.17 11.71 -5.74
N SER A 39 -29.47 11.46 -5.55
CA SER A 39 -30.51 12.51 -5.49
C SER A 39 -30.62 13.20 -4.13
N GLY A 40 -29.80 12.81 -3.14
CA GLY A 40 -29.87 13.31 -1.77
C GLY A 40 -30.99 12.69 -0.93
N LYS A 41 -31.72 11.69 -1.46
CA LYS A 41 -32.78 10.99 -0.74
C LYS A 41 -32.15 10.03 0.28
N ALA A 42 -32.57 10.14 1.53
CA ALA A 42 -32.21 9.17 2.56
C ALA A 42 -33.08 7.91 2.40
N VAL A 43 -32.45 6.74 2.35
CA VAL A 43 -33.12 5.45 2.16
C VAL A 43 -32.65 4.49 3.25
N SER A 44 -33.60 3.86 3.93
CA SER A 44 -33.32 2.83 4.94
C SER A 44 -33.38 1.44 4.32
N LEU A 45 -32.31 0.68 4.47
CA LEU A 45 -32.15 -0.68 3.96
C LEU A 45 -32.12 -1.66 5.12
N ARG A 46 -32.84 -2.78 5.00
CA ARG A 46 -32.89 -3.81 6.04
C ARG A 46 -31.70 -4.75 5.94
N ARG A 47 -31.32 -5.37 7.07
CA ARG A 47 -30.32 -6.46 7.05
C ARG A 47 -30.80 -7.57 6.11
N GLY A 48 -30.00 -7.89 5.10
CA GLY A 48 -30.33 -8.86 4.05
C GLY A 48 -30.48 -8.23 2.66
N ASP A 49 -30.75 -6.91 2.57
CA ASP A 49 -30.82 -6.18 1.30
C ASP A 49 -29.45 -5.68 0.83
N TYR A 50 -28.44 -5.77 1.71
CA TYR A 50 -27.08 -5.34 1.45
C TYR A 50 -26.06 -6.30 2.11
N ILE A 51 -24.82 -6.23 1.64
CA ILE A 51 -23.65 -6.78 2.33
C ILE A 51 -22.74 -5.64 2.77
N GLU A 52 -22.13 -5.78 3.93
CA GLU A 52 -21.06 -4.88 4.36
C GLU A 52 -19.82 -5.14 3.51
N VAL A 53 -19.32 -4.09 2.88
CA VAL A 53 -18.05 -4.09 2.16
C VAL A 53 -17.03 -3.56 3.14
N ALA A 54 -16.08 -4.42 3.52
CA ALA A 54 -14.90 -3.96 4.25
C ALA A 54 -14.26 -2.85 3.42
N THR A 55 -14.29 -1.62 3.93
CA THR A 55 -13.54 -0.53 3.34
C THR A 55 -12.08 -0.85 3.55
N GLU A 56 -11.33 -1.05 2.48
CA GLU A 56 -9.88 -1.07 2.57
C GLU A 56 -9.46 0.23 3.29
N PRO A 57 -8.70 0.14 4.39
CA PRO A 57 -8.22 1.33 5.08
C PRO A 57 -7.45 2.20 4.10
N GLU A 58 -7.84 3.48 4.00
CA GLU A 58 -7.07 4.44 3.22
C GLU A 58 -5.64 4.45 3.77
N PRO A 59 -4.62 4.32 2.91
CA PRO A 59 -3.25 4.32 3.36
C PRO A 59 -2.99 5.63 4.12
N PRO A 60 -2.30 5.59 5.27
CA PRO A 60 -1.98 6.80 6.02
C PRO A 60 -1.26 7.79 5.10
N LYS A 61 -1.62 9.08 5.21
CA LYS A 61 -0.90 10.16 4.52
C LYS A 61 0.48 10.29 5.15
N GLU A 62 1.45 9.60 4.59
CA GLU A 62 2.84 9.71 4.97
C GLU A 62 3.51 10.80 4.12
N ASP A 63 4.16 11.79 4.78
CA ASP A 63 5.07 12.75 4.14
C ASP A 63 6.37 12.03 3.74
N VAL A 64 6.28 11.11 2.77
CA VAL A 64 7.43 10.36 2.26
C VAL A 64 7.99 11.11 1.06
N PRO A 65 9.32 11.31 0.98
CA PRO A 65 9.93 11.85 -0.22
C PRO A 65 9.58 10.97 -1.43
N VAL A 66 9.10 11.58 -2.51
CA VAL A 66 8.86 10.87 -3.77
C VAL A 66 10.21 10.43 -4.33
N ARG A 67 10.36 9.13 -4.58
CA ARG A 67 11.59 8.52 -5.10
C ARG A 67 11.31 7.72 -6.35
N ASP A 68 12.27 7.73 -7.27
CA ASP A 68 12.24 6.94 -8.49
C ASP A 68 12.83 5.55 -8.24
N ILE A 69 12.05 4.70 -7.55
CA ILE A 69 12.37 3.29 -7.34
C ILE A 69 11.17 2.47 -7.81
N CYS A 70 11.40 1.55 -8.73
CA CYS A 70 10.40 0.68 -9.33
C CYS A 70 10.65 -0.79 -8.99
N ALA A 71 9.62 -1.62 -9.20
CA ALA A 71 9.80 -3.07 -9.20
C ALA A 71 10.80 -3.46 -10.29
N GLY A 72 11.72 -4.37 -9.96
CA GLY A 72 12.83 -4.76 -10.82
C GLY A 72 14.15 -4.07 -10.48
N ASP A 73 14.12 -2.89 -9.87
CA ASP A 73 15.33 -2.13 -9.55
C ASP A 73 16.21 -2.85 -8.54
N ILE A 74 17.53 -2.70 -8.73
CA ILE A 74 18.52 -3.09 -7.74
C ILE A 74 18.82 -1.88 -6.88
N VAL A 75 18.76 -2.07 -5.56
CA VAL A 75 19.06 -1.05 -4.57
C VAL A 75 20.15 -1.51 -3.62
N CYS A 76 20.97 -0.58 -3.15
CA CYS A 76 21.93 -0.79 -2.07
C CYS A 76 21.40 -0.18 -0.77
N HIS A 77 21.55 -0.91 0.33
CA HIS A 77 21.37 -0.34 1.66
C HIS A 77 22.64 0.42 2.07
N PHE A 78 22.53 1.53 2.79
CA PHE A 78 23.67 2.40 3.16
C PHE A 78 24.86 1.66 3.80
N LYS A 79 24.58 0.61 4.57
CA LYS A 79 25.61 -0.26 5.18
C LYS A 79 26.49 -1.01 4.17
N ARG A 80 26.14 -1.01 2.89
CA ARG A 80 26.97 -1.58 1.83
C ARG A 80 28.36 -0.94 1.80
N GLU A 81 28.47 0.32 2.19
CA GLU A 81 29.77 1.02 2.24
C GLU A 81 30.74 0.41 3.28
N TRP A 82 30.27 -0.46 4.19
CA TRP A 82 31.08 -1.12 5.23
C TRP A 82 31.42 -2.58 4.92
N VAL A 83 31.00 -3.08 3.77
CA VAL A 83 31.30 -4.46 3.32
C VAL A 83 32.14 -4.41 2.06
N SER A 84 32.79 -5.54 1.73
CA SER A 84 33.61 -5.61 0.51
C SER A 84 32.75 -5.37 -0.73
N ALA A 85 33.25 -4.57 -1.66
CA ALA A 85 32.60 -4.29 -2.94
C ALA A 85 32.42 -5.56 -3.81
N ASP A 86 33.27 -6.57 -3.59
CA ASP A 86 33.26 -7.84 -4.32
C ASP A 86 32.09 -8.76 -3.89
N THR A 87 31.36 -8.41 -2.84
CA THR A 87 30.19 -9.18 -2.39
C THR A 87 28.90 -8.49 -2.79
N SER A 88 27.82 -9.28 -2.84
CA SER A 88 26.46 -8.76 -2.98
C SER A 88 25.80 -8.41 -1.65
N GLU A 89 26.54 -8.40 -0.55
CA GLU A 89 25.99 -8.09 0.77
C GLU A 89 25.41 -6.67 0.78
N TYR A 90 24.22 -6.52 1.38
CA TYR A 90 23.41 -5.29 1.36
C TYR A 90 22.93 -4.82 -0.04
N LEU A 91 23.01 -5.66 -1.07
CA LEU A 91 22.27 -5.46 -2.32
C LEU A 91 20.93 -6.19 -2.28
N TYR A 92 19.92 -5.55 -2.84
CA TYR A 92 18.57 -6.06 -2.90
C TYR A 92 17.90 -5.77 -4.24
N LYS A 93 17.01 -6.65 -4.68
CA LYS A 93 16.10 -6.42 -5.80
C LYS A 93 14.71 -6.08 -5.27
N VAL A 94 14.14 -4.96 -5.71
CA VAL A 94 12.74 -4.64 -5.43
C VAL A 94 11.85 -5.56 -6.25
N LEU A 95 10.98 -6.32 -5.60
CA LEU A 95 10.09 -7.27 -6.26
C LEU A 95 8.73 -6.64 -6.53
N ALA A 96 8.16 -5.97 -5.53
CA ALA A 96 6.82 -5.39 -5.62
C ALA A 96 6.58 -4.34 -4.54
N PHE A 97 5.54 -3.55 -4.73
CA PHE A 97 4.90 -2.76 -3.68
C PHE A 97 3.60 -3.45 -3.29
N ALA A 98 3.34 -3.54 -1.98
CA ALA A 98 2.17 -4.22 -1.43
C ALA A 98 1.41 -3.29 -0.49
N GLN A 99 0.14 -3.60 -0.25
CA GLN A 99 -0.67 -2.98 0.79
C GLN A 99 -1.02 -4.05 1.81
N HIS A 100 -0.76 -3.76 3.09
CA HIS A 100 -1.13 -4.63 4.19
C HIS A 100 -2.65 -4.55 4.37
N THR A 101 -3.36 -5.64 4.11
CA THR A 101 -4.83 -5.66 4.03
C THR A 101 -5.53 -5.23 5.31
N GLU A 102 -4.96 -5.55 6.46
CA GLU A 102 -5.56 -5.31 7.77
C GLU A 102 -5.26 -3.91 8.31
N SER A 103 -4.19 -3.26 7.85
CA SER A 103 -3.75 -1.96 8.38
C SER A 103 -3.75 -0.83 7.36
N GLY A 104 -3.76 -1.17 6.06
CA GLY A 104 -3.59 -0.23 4.96
C GLY A 104 -2.16 0.23 4.74
N GLU A 105 -1.20 -0.24 5.55
CA GLU A 105 0.19 0.18 5.46
C GLU A 105 0.81 -0.26 4.12
N ARG A 106 1.49 0.67 3.44
CA ARG A 106 2.23 0.35 2.22
C ARG A 106 3.54 -0.32 2.59
N LEU A 107 3.87 -1.38 1.87
CA LEU A 107 5.09 -2.17 2.06
C LEU A 107 5.89 -2.22 0.76
N VAL A 108 7.22 -2.27 0.90
CA VAL A 108 8.13 -2.68 -0.17
C VAL A 108 8.51 -4.14 0.07
N VAL A 109 8.29 -4.97 -0.94
CA VAL A 109 8.73 -6.37 -0.97
C VAL A 109 10.00 -6.45 -1.81
N TYR A 110 11.08 -6.95 -1.21
CA TYR A 110 12.39 -6.98 -1.85
C TYR A 110 13.18 -8.23 -1.45
N GLN A 111 14.11 -8.65 -2.31
CA GLN A 111 14.92 -9.85 -2.12
C GLN A 111 16.39 -9.49 -1.95
N ALA A 112 17.06 -10.08 -0.96
CA ALA A 112 18.51 -10.01 -0.83
C ALA A 112 19.21 -10.69 -2.02
N LEU A 113 20.22 -10.04 -2.59
CA LEU A 113 21.04 -10.62 -3.67
C LEU A 113 22.24 -11.43 -3.14
N TYR A 114 22.22 -11.78 -1.86
CA TYR A 114 23.22 -12.57 -1.17
C TYR A 114 22.55 -13.70 -0.40
N ALA A 115 23.24 -14.83 -0.20
CA ALA A 115 22.70 -16.00 0.49
C ALA A 115 22.16 -15.62 1.89
N PRO A 116 20.99 -16.13 2.31
CA PRO A 116 20.17 -17.16 1.65
C PRO A 116 19.11 -16.60 0.67
N PHE A 117 19.34 -15.43 0.08
CA PHE A 117 18.41 -14.77 -0.86
C PHE A 117 17.03 -14.50 -0.26
N LYS A 118 17.02 -14.07 1.01
CA LYS A 118 15.81 -13.85 1.79
C LYS A 118 14.92 -12.78 1.14
N ILE A 119 13.63 -13.07 1.07
CA ILE A 119 12.59 -12.09 0.73
C ILE A 119 12.13 -11.40 2.02
N CYS A 120 12.08 -10.08 1.98
CA CYS A 120 11.74 -9.21 3.09
C CYS A 120 10.60 -8.26 2.69
N ALA A 121 9.79 -7.89 3.68
CA ALA A 121 8.83 -6.80 3.57
C ALA A 121 9.23 -5.69 4.56
N ARG A 122 9.08 -4.44 4.17
CA ARG A 122 9.38 -3.28 5.01
C ARG A 122 8.36 -2.17 4.77
N PRO A 123 7.95 -1.41 5.80
CA PRO A 123 7.15 -0.20 5.64
C PRO A 123 7.71 0.72 4.57
N TYR A 124 6.84 1.21 3.69
CA TYR A 124 7.21 2.05 2.54
C TYR A 124 7.93 3.31 3.00
N ALA A 125 7.37 4.06 3.96
CA ALA A 125 8.04 5.22 4.56
C ALA A 125 9.45 4.89 5.06
N MET A 126 9.61 3.79 5.80
CA MET A 126 10.92 3.40 6.34
C MET A 126 11.90 2.89 5.28
N PHE A 127 11.42 2.46 4.13
CA PHE A 127 12.26 2.07 3.00
C PHE A 127 12.73 3.30 2.22
N MET A 128 11.82 4.27 2.02
CA MET A 128 12.10 5.50 1.30
C MET A 128 12.77 6.59 2.16
N SER A 129 12.91 6.38 3.47
CA SER A 129 13.44 7.40 4.39
C SER A 129 14.92 7.70 4.18
N GLU A 130 15.32 8.89 4.62
CA GLU A 130 16.72 9.26 4.81
C GLU A 130 17.41 8.35 5.83
N VAL A 131 18.74 8.28 5.76
CA VAL A 131 19.53 7.65 6.82
C VAL A 131 19.42 8.51 8.08
N ASP A 132 19.32 7.85 9.22
CA ASP A 132 19.41 8.51 10.52
C ASP A 132 20.88 8.87 10.77
N HIS A 133 21.27 10.10 10.41
CA HIS A 133 22.65 10.58 10.54
C HIS A 133 23.05 10.93 11.98
N ASP A 134 22.10 11.08 12.91
CA ASP A 134 22.43 11.17 14.34
C ASP A 134 22.95 9.82 14.84
N LYS A 135 22.32 8.72 14.39
CA LYS A 135 22.75 7.36 14.71
C LYS A 135 23.92 6.87 13.86
N TYR A 136 23.98 7.29 12.60
CA TYR A 136 24.98 6.87 11.62
C TYR A 136 25.65 8.09 10.98
N PRO A 137 26.45 8.86 11.74
CA PRO A 137 27.06 10.10 11.25
C PRO A 137 28.07 9.89 10.13
N ALA A 138 28.64 8.70 10.03
CA ALA A 138 29.60 8.33 8.99
C ALA A 138 28.95 7.82 7.70
N ALA A 139 27.61 7.64 7.67
CA ALA A 139 26.92 7.16 6.48
C ALA A 139 27.04 8.20 5.36
N SER A 140 27.57 7.78 4.21
CA SER A 140 27.70 8.66 3.04
C SER A 140 26.41 8.77 2.23
N GLN A 141 25.63 7.69 2.22
CA GLN A 141 24.36 7.59 1.52
C GLN A 141 23.30 8.49 2.18
N LYS A 142 22.54 9.26 1.38
CA LYS A 142 21.50 10.14 1.89
C LYS A 142 20.28 9.34 2.35
N TYR A 143 19.89 8.35 1.56
CA TYR A 143 18.72 7.52 1.84
C TYR A 143 19.08 6.12 2.31
N ARG A 144 18.21 5.48 3.08
CA ARG A 144 18.47 4.12 3.57
C ARG A 144 18.74 3.12 2.45
N PHE A 145 17.99 3.26 1.35
CA PHE A 145 18.13 2.48 0.13
C PHE A 145 18.30 3.43 -1.04
N GLU A 146 19.26 3.18 -1.91
CA GLU A 146 19.47 3.95 -3.13
C GLU A 146 19.59 3.01 -4.32
N LYS A 147 19.08 3.44 -5.47
CA LYS A 147 19.15 2.66 -6.71
C LYS A 147 20.61 2.53 -7.12
N VAL A 148 21.04 1.31 -7.41
CA VAL A 148 22.34 1.07 -8.02
C VAL A 148 22.18 1.40 -9.49
N GLU A 149 22.91 2.40 -9.98
CA GLU A 149 23.02 2.58 -11.42
C GLU A 149 23.73 1.37 -11.98
N ALA A 150 23.06 0.62 -12.86
CA ALA A 150 23.72 -0.39 -13.64
C ALA A 150 24.77 0.35 -14.48
N ALA A 151 26.05 0.07 -14.22
CA ALA A 151 27.07 0.35 -15.21
C ALA A 151 26.61 -0.36 -16.48
N HIS A 152 26.42 0.42 -17.56
CA HIS A 152 26.03 -0.06 -18.88
C HIS A 152 26.68 -1.41 -19.20
N GLY A 153 25.87 -2.39 -19.57
CA GLY A 153 26.35 -3.71 -19.90
C GLY A 153 25.24 -4.58 -20.48
N ASP A 154 24.61 -4.10 -21.55
CA ASP A 154 24.03 -4.94 -22.59
C ASP A 154 24.36 -4.24 -23.93
N GLU A 155 25.55 -4.49 -24.46
CA GLU A 155 25.71 -4.56 -25.91
C GLU A 155 25.17 -5.94 -26.32
N ASP A 156 24.09 -5.89 -27.10
CA ASP A 156 23.42 -6.91 -27.93
C ASP A 156 22.76 -8.16 -27.30
#